data_AF-A0A1V9XBK7-F1
#
_entry.id   AF-A0A1V9XBK7-F1
#
_cell.length_a   1.000
_cell.length_b   1.000
_cell.length_c   1.000
_cell.angle_alpha   90.00
_cell.angle_beta   90.00
_cell.angle_gamma   90.00
#
_symmetry.space_group_name_H-M   'P 1'
#
loop_
_entity.id
_entity.type
_entity.pdbx_description
1 polymer ?
#
loop_
_entity_poly.entity_id
_entity_poly.type
_entity_poly.pdbx_seq_one_letter_code
_entity_poly.pdbx_strand_id
1 'polypeptide(L)'
;MCPVHWNFALLLLSGICYSLTLQCQVTMVDPRRSFRYFKLQVGPVQCFNPGAIQGLTECVGKCDSRGRYTPGNTTILRDCWCCTPTGDPNQVTVELECKDGSRFTRNMAVPKECECKSCEIFDNINTQIPIPT
;
A
#
# COMPACT_ATOMS: atom_id res chain seq x y z
N MET A 1 1.79 22.39 -10.33
CA MET A 1 2.00 23.55 -11.21
C MET A 1 3.51 23.81 -11.28
N CYS A 2 4.13 23.58 -12.43
CA CYS A 2 5.52 23.97 -12.67
C CYS A 2 5.52 25.36 -13.32
N PRO A 3 6.36 26.32 -12.91
CA PRO A 3 6.46 27.60 -13.59
C PRO A 3 7.21 27.42 -14.90
N VAL A 4 6.62 27.86 -16.01
CA VAL A 4 7.24 27.84 -17.33
C VAL A 4 7.88 29.21 -17.55
N HIS A 5 9.18 29.34 -17.29
CA HIS A 5 9.94 30.49 -17.76
C HIS A 5 10.43 30.21 -19.18
N TRP A 6 9.90 30.97 -20.13
CA TRP A 6 10.37 31.00 -21.51
C TRP A 6 11.60 31.89 -21.60
N ASN A 7 12.75 31.33 -21.97
CA ASN A 7 13.75 32.06 -22.75
C ASN A 7 14.62 31.12 -23.57
N PHE A 8 14.79 31.52 -24.83
CA PHE A 8 15.54 30.85 -25.89
C PHE A 8 17.01 30.72 -25.52
N ALA A 9 17.54 29.50 -25.44
CA ALA A 9 18.90 29.11 -25.85
C ALA A 9 19.21 27.67 -25.42
N LEU A 10 19.91 26.92 -26.28
CA LEU A 10 20.45 25.57 -26.09
C LEU A 10 19.46 24.39 -26.02
N LEU A 11 19.24 23.81 -27.20
CA LEU A 11 19.12 22.37 -27.42
C LEU A 11 20.29 21.65 -26.71
N LEU A 12 20.08 21.06 -25.53
CA LEU A 12 20.82 19.89 -24.97
C LEU A 12 20.42 19.56 -23.50
N LEU A 13 19.17 19.77 -23.06
CA LEU A 13 18.74 19.38 -21.70
C LEU A 13 17.32 18.78 -21.62
N SER A 14 16.81 18.17 -22.70
CA SER A 14 15.53 17.44 -22.68
C SER A 14 15.71 15.96 -22.29
N GLY A 15 16.47 15.68 -21.22
CA GLY A 15 16.84 14.31 -20.83
C GLY A 15 16.83 14.02 -19.33
N ILE A 16 16.41 14.97 -18.49
CA ILE A 16 16.31 14.73 -17.04
C ILE A 16 14.86 14.95 -16.62
N CYS A 17 13.99 14.07 -17.11
CA CYS A 17 12.67 13.92 -16.57
C CYS A 17 12.51 12.45 -16.18
N TYR A 18 12.00 12.22 -14.98
CA TYR A 18 11.60 10.92 -14.43
C TYR A 18 12.68 10.01 -13.87
N SER A 19 13.27 10.43 -12.74
CA SER A 19 13.42 9.47 -11.63
C SER A 19 13.28 10.19 -10.30
N LEU A 20 12.14 10.87 -10.09
CA LEU A 20 11.65 11.07 -8.73
C LEU A 20 11.28 9.68 -8.24
N THR A 21 12.23 9.10 -7.53
CA THR A 21 12.23 7.72 -7.05
C THR A 21 10.90 7.44 -6.37
N LEU A 22 10.17 6.46 -6.90
CA LEU A 22 8.96 5.87 -6.32
C LEU A 22 9.38 5.09 -5.05
N GLN A 23 9.95 5.77 -4.05
CA GLN A 23 10.39 5.16 -2.80
C GLN A 23 9.18 4.68 -2.00
N CYS A 24 9.39 3.69 -1.14
CA CYS A 24 8.34 3.20 -0.26
C CYS A 24 7.76 4.31 0.61
N GLN A 25 6.46 4.57 0.46
CA GLN A 25 5.78 5.62 1.20
C GLN A 25 4.29 5.32 1.37
N VAL A 26 3.69 6.01 2.34
CA VAL A 26 2.25 6.02 2.53
C VAL A 26 1.63 6.84 1.42
N THR A 27 0.62 6.29 0.76
CA THR A 27 -0.12 6.94 -0.32
C THR A 27 -1.61 6.90 0.00
N MET A 28 -2.31 8.00 -0.27
CA MET A 28 -3.76 8.06 -0.19
C MET A 28 -4.39 7.25 -1.32
N VAL A 29 -5.31 6.34 -0.99
CA VAL A 29 -6.11 5.61 -1.98
C VAL A 29 -7.15 6.57 -2.56
N ASP A 30 -7.25 6.63 -3.90
CA ASP A 30 -8.32 7.38 -4.57
C ASP A 30 -9.68 6.84 -4.08
N PRO A 31 -10.57 7.68 -3.51
CA PRO A 31 -11.86 7.24 -3.00
C PRO A 31 -12.69 6.45 -4.03
N ARG A 32 -12.53 6.71 -5.33
CA ARG A 32 -13.21 5.95 -6.40
C ARG A 32 -12.78 4.48 -6.49
N ARG A 33 -11.56 4.17 -6.05
CA ARG A 33 -11.02 2.80 -5.97
C ARG A 33 -11.42 2.09 -4.69
N SER A 34 -12.10 2.77 -3.76
CA SER A 34 -12.44 2.24 -2.45
C SER A 34 -13.87 1.69 -2.33
N PHE A 35 -14.66 1.65 -3.42
CA PHE A 35 -15.98 1.02 -3.39
C PHE A 35 -15.88 -0.50 -3.18
N ARG A 36 -16.64 -1.04 -2.22
CA ARG A 36 -16.60 -2.46 -1.84
C ARG A 36 -15.18 -2.98 -1.53
N TYR A 37 -14.32 -2.09 -1.06
CA TYR A 37 -12.92 -2.36 -0.72
C TYR A 37 -12.82 -3.31 0.46
N PHE A 38 -13.54 -3.02 1.55
CA PHE A 38 -13.66 -3.93 2.68
C PHE A 38 -14.79 -4.92 2.43
N LYS A 39 -14.47 -6.21 2.64
CA LYS A 39 -15.42 -7.32 2.60
C LYS A 39 -15.26 -8.11 3.90
N LEU A 40 -16.31 -8.16 4.69
CA LEU A 40 -16.33 -8.84 5.97
C LEU A 40 -17.39 -9.94 5.99
N GLN A 41 -17.10 -10.98 6.74
CA GLN A 41 -18.05 -12.05 7.05
C GLN A 41 -18.48 -11.89 8.51
N VAL A 42 -19.77 -11.65 8.74
CA VAL A 42 -20.37 -11.52 10.08
C VAL A 42 -21.38 -12.66 10.24
N GLY A 43 -20.98 -13.71 10.96
CA GLY A 43 -21.73 -14.97 10.98
C GLY A 43 -21.92 -15.53 9.55
N PRO A 44 -23.15 -15.84 9.11
CA PRO A 44 -23.41 -16.32 7.75
C PRO A 44 -23.53 -15.19 6.71
N VAL A 45 -23.50 -13.92 7.12
CA VAL A 45 -23.79 -12.78 6.25
C VAL A 45 -22.52 -12.08 5.78
N GLN A 46 -22.47 -11.76 4.49
CA GLN A 46 -21.38 -10.99 3.89
C GLN A 46 -21.73 -9.50 3.88
N CYS A 47 -20.80 -8.67 4.33
CA CYS A 47 -20.94 -7.22 4.43
C CYS A 47 -19.82 -6.50 3.66
N PHE A 48 -20.11 -5.31 3.15
CA PHE A 48 -19.20 -4.50 2.36
C PHE A 48 -19.42 -3.02 2.61
N ASN A 49 -18.44 -2.16 2.34
CA ASN A 49 -18.68 -0.72 2.36
C ASN A 49 -19.44 -0.29 1.09
N PRO A 50 -20.62 0.34 1.20
CA PRO A 50 -21.47 0.63 0.04
C PRO A 50 -20.95 1.82 -0.78
N GLY A 51 -20.19 2.74 -0.15
CA GLY A 51 -19.67 3.96 -0.75
C GLY A 51 -18.15 4.06 -0.72
N ALA A 52 -17.64 5.14 -1.31
CA ALA A 52 -16.23 5.51 -1.21
C ALA A 52 -15.85 5.85 0.25
N ILE A 53 -14.64 5.46 0.64
CA ILE A 53 -14.06 5.69 1.96
C ILE A 53 -13.05 6.82 1.86
N GLN A 54 -13.18 7.81 2.74
CA GLN A 54 -12.21 8.91 2.88
C GLN A 54 -11.09 8.51 3.84
N GLY A 55 -9.89 9.03 3.63
CA GLY A 55 -8.77 8.78 4.56
C GLY A 55 -8.09 7.41 4.40
N LEU A 56 -8.50 6.59 3.43
CA LEU A 56 -7.87 5.29 3.20
C LEU A 56 -6.44 5.48 2.66
N THR A 57 -5.48 4.82 3.29
CA THR A 57 -4.06 4.84 2.90
C THR A 57 -3.55 3.44 2.57
N GLU A 58 -2.50 3.37 1.76
CA GLU A 58 -1.77 2.15 1.42
C GLU A 58 -0.26 2.42 1.33
N CYS A 59 0.56 1.38 1.52
CA CYS A 59 2.00 1.47 1.27
C CYS A 59 2.29 1.18 -0.20
N VAL A 60 2.88 2.15 -0.91
CA VAL A 60 3.24 2.01 -2.32
C VAL A 60 4.65 2.51 -2.52
N GLY A 61 5.44 1.74 -3.26
CA GLY A 61 6.76 2.16 -3.68
C GLY A 61 7.65 0.97 -4.00
N LYS A 62 8.91 1.31 -4.27
CA LYS A 62 9.99 0.41 -4.60
C LYS A 62 10.96 0.33 -3.43
N CYS A 63 11.51 -0.86 -3.26
CA CYS A 63 12.58 -1.15 -2.31
C CYS A 63 13.72 -1.84 -3.07
N ASP A 64 14.95 -1.61 -2.63
CA ASP A 64 16.13 -2.17 -3.27
C ASP A 64 16.25 -3.65 -2.93
N SER A 65 16.03 -4.52 -3.91
CA SER A 65 16.23 -5.97 -3.78
C SER A 65 17.40 -6.43 -4.65
N ARG A 66 18.15 -7.42 -4.18
CA ARG A 66 19.36 -7.91 -4.86
C ARG A 66 19.45 -9.44 -4.82
N GLY A 67 19.97 -10.03 -5.89
CA GLY A 67 20.39 -11.43 -5.92
C GLY A 67 21.87 -11.51 -6.27
N ARG A 68 22.65 -12.32 -5.54
CA ARG A 68 24.08 -12.50 -5.82
C ARG A 68 24.45 -13.97 -5.88
N TYR A 69 25.24 -14.32 -6.89
CA TYR A 69 25.90 -15.60 -6.97
C TYR A 69 27.21 -15.56 -6.18
N THR A 70 27.47 -16.57 -5.35
CA THR A 70 28.71 -16.69 -4.59
C THR A 70 29.51 -17.87 -5.12
N PRO A 71 30.62 -17.66 -5.87
CA PRO A 71 31.44 -18.76 -6.37
C PRO A 71 31.94 -19.65 -5.21
N GLY A 72 31.73 -20.95 -5.30
CA GLY A 72 32.12 -21.93 -4.27
C GLY A 72 31.03 -22.30 -3.26
N ASN A 73 29.91 -21.55 -3.22
CA ASN A 73 28.69 -21.97 -2.53
C ASN A 73 27.65 -22.29 -3.61
N THR A 74 27.02 -23.47 -3.57
CA THR A 74 25.97 -23.86 -4.54
C THR A 74 24.67 -23.06 -4.37
N THR A 75 24.65 -22.08 -3.45
CA THR A 75 23.48 -21.30 -3.07
C THR A 75 23.51 -19.89 -3.68
N ILE A 76 22.36 -19.44 -4.19
CA ILE A 76 22.14 -18.05 -4.60
C ILE A 76 21.67 -17.26 -3.37
N LEU A 77 22.39 -16.20 -3.01
CA LEU A 77 21.95 -15.29 -1.95
C LEU A 77 20.92 -14.32 -2.51
N ARG A 78 19.75 -14.25 -1.87
CA ARG A 78 18.66 -13.33 -2.22
C ARG A 78 18.42 -12.40 -1.04
N ASP A 79 18.35 -11.12 -1.32
CA ASP A 79 18.07 -10.05 -0.37
C ASP A 79 16.87 -9.27 -0.89
N CYS A 80 15.68 -9.65 -0.45
CA CYS A 80 14.42 -9.12 -0.94
C CYS A 80 13.84 -8.14 0.06
N TRP A 81 13.53 -6.93 -0.39
CA TRP A 81 12.94 -5.87 0.42
C TRP A 81 11.57 -5.46 -0.14
N CYS A 82 10.59 -5.36 0.75
CA CYS A 82 9.18 -5.11 0.44
C CYS A 82 8.74 -3.79 1.10
N CYS A 83 7.92 -3.00 0.39
CA CYS A 83 7.34 -1.78 0.95
C CYS A 83 6.14 -2.12 1.83
N THR A 84 6.29 -1.95 3.14
CA THR A 84 5.40 -2.57 4.12
C THR A 84 4.94 -1.60 5.19
N PRO A 85 3.71 -1.73 5.72
CA PRO A 85 3.24 -0.93 6.85
C PRO A 85 4.11 -1.14 8.09
N THR A 86 4.42 -0.06 8.78
CA THR A 86 5.16 -0.08 10.04
C THR A 86 4.49 0.81 11.09
N GLY A 87 4.91 0.64 12.35
CA GLY A 87 4.38 1.41 13.46
C GLY A 87 2.92 1.09 13.79
N ASP A 88 2.33 1.94 14.63
CA ASP A 88 0.92 1.83 14.99
C ASP A 88 0.01 2.34 13.85
N PRO A 89 -1.04 1.59 13.47
CA PRO A 89 -1.91 1.98 12.39
C PRO A 89 -2.79 3.18 12.76
N ASN A 90 -3.13 3.99 11.76
CA ASN A 90 -4.25 4.91 11.87
C ASN A 90 -5.58 4.14 11.79
N GLN A 91 -6.67 4.79 12.18
CA GLN A 91 -8.01 4.22 12.11
C GLN A 91 -8.88 5.06 11.17
N VAL A 92 -9.64 4.39 10.30
CA VAL A 92 -10.70 4.99 9.50
C VAL A 92 -12.04 4.36 9.87
N THR A 93 -13.04 5.18 10.11
CA THR A 93 -14.40 4.69 10.36
C THR A 93 -15.09 4.40 9.04
N VAL A 94 -15.57 3.17 8.88
CA VAL A 94 -16.18 2.66 7.65
C VAL A 94 -17.60 2.20 7.95
N GLU A 95 -18.57 2.74 7.22
CA GLU A 95 -19.94 2.21 7.17
C GLU A 95 -19.96 0.93 6.32
N LEU A 96 -20.60 -0.11 6.82
CA LEU A 96 -20.75 -1.41 6.20
C LEU A 96 -22.24 -1.71 6.03
N GLU A 97 -22.56 -2.30 4.88
CA GLU A 97 -23.88 -2.82 4.53
C GLU A 97 -23.78 -4.31 4.25
N CYS A 98 -24.67 -5.08 4.86
CA CYS A 98 -24.73 -6.53 4.73
C CYS A 98 -25.81 -6.96 3.75
N LYS A 99 -25.68 -8.19 3.22
CA LYS A 99 -26.66 -8.75 2.26
C LYS A 99 -28.09 -8.88 2.84
N ASP A 100 -28.24 -8.94 4.16
CA ASP A 100 -29.54 -8.96 4.85
C ASP A 100 -30.14 -7.55 5.05
N GLY A 101 -29.46 -6.50 4.58
CA GLY A 101 -29.87 -5.11 4.70
C GLY A 101 -29.42 -4.43 6.00
N SER A 102 -28.80 -5.16 6.93
CA SER A 102 -28.25 -4.55 8.15
C SER A 102 -27.07 -3.61 7.83
N ARG A 103 -26.92 -2.57 8.65
CA ARG A 103 -25.85 -1.57 8.51
C ARG A 103 -25.20 -1.28 9.85
N PHE A 104 -23.88 -1.11 9.84
CA PHE A 104 -23.12 -0.73 11.02
C PHE A 104 -21.80 -0.05 10.62
N THR A 105 -21.22 0.70 11.57
CA THR A 105 -19.90 1.34 11.37
C THR A 105 -18.81 0.55 12.10
N ARG A 106 -17.62 0.50 11.51
CA ARG A 106 -16.45 -0.15 12.11
C ARG A 106 -15.18 0.66 11.88
N ASN A 107 -14.31 0.72 12.88
CA ASN A 107 -12.97 1.26 12.71
C ASN A 107 -12.07 0.22 12.05
N MET A 108 -11.43 0.60 10.94
CA MET A 108 -10.50 -0.21 10.17
C MET A 108 -9.10 0.37 10.31
N ALA A 109 -8.13 -0.51 10.57
CA ALA A 109 -6.72 -0.14 10.60
C ALA A 109 -6.22 0.18 9.19
N VAL A 110 -5.51 1.30 9.05
CA VAL A 110 -4.84 1.70 7.80
C VAL A 110 -3.39 2.11 8.09
N PRO A 111 -2.46 1.91 7.14
CA PRO A 111 -1.05 2.26 7.34
C PRO A 111 -0.88 3.75 7.63
N LYS A 112 -0.15 4.05 8.70
CA LYS A 112 0.29 5.41 9.02
C LYS A 112 1.72 5.67 8.53
N GLU A 113 2.55 4.64 8.55
CA GLU A 113 3.97 4.68 8.19
C GLU A 113 4.28 3.46 7.30
N CYS A 114 5.27 3.61 6.42
CA CYS A 114 5.71 2.54 5.52
C CYS A 114 7.24 2.55 5.44
N GLU A 115 7.83 1.36 5.46
CA GLU A 115 9.28 1.19 5.31
C GLU A 115 9.59 -0.01 4.43
N CYS A 116 10.78 0.00 3.82
CA CYS A 116 11.35 -1.18 3.21
C CYS A 116 11.81 -2.14 4.31
N LYS A 117 11.18 -3.32 4.38
CA LYS A 117 11.58 -4.40 5.29
C LYS A 117 11.85 -5.69 4.52
N SER A 118 12.63 -6.60 5.09
CA SER A 118 12.88 -7.91 4.48
C SER A 118 11.55 -8.61 4.17
N CYS A 119 11.41 -9.10 2.94
CA CYS A 119 10.22 -9.83 2.51
C CYS A 119 10.09 -11.18 3.23
N GLU A 120 11.18 -11.74 3.76
CA GLU A 120 11.18 -13.05 4.46
C GLU A 120 10.39 -13.01 5.77
N ILE A 121 10.15 -11.81 6.32
CA ILE A 121 9.29 -11.62 7.49
C ILE A 121 7.84 -12.05 7.19
N PHE A 122 7.42 -12.06 5.92
CA PHE A 122 6.06 -12.36 5.50
C PHE A 122 5.80 -13.84 5.20
N ASP A 123 6.83 -14.70 5.15
CA ASP A 123 6.65 -16.14 4.93
C ASP A 123 5.97 -16.86 6.12
N ASN A 124 5.91 -16.20 7.29
CA ASN A 124 5.20 -16.67 8.48
C ASN A 124 3.94 -15.84 8.84
N ILE A 125 3.58 -14.85 8.01
CA ILE A 125 2.37 -14.06 8.25
C ILE A 125 1.24 -14.68 7.44
N ASN A 126 0.59 -15.67 8.06
CA ASN A 126 -0.85 -15.79 7.92
C ASN A 126 -1.40 -14.37 8.11
N THR A 127 -1.74 -13.69 7.03
CA THR A 127 -2.37 -12.37 7.03
C THR A 127 -3.81 -12.56 7.51
N GLN A 128 -3.95 -12.98 8.76
CA GLN A 128 -5.02 -12.50 9.60
C GLN A 128 -4.73 -11.01 9.76
N ILE A 129 -5.14 -10.21 8.76
CA ILE A 129 -5.86 -8.99 9.09
C ILE A 129 -6.87 -9.49 10.12
N PRO A 130 -6.75 -9.13 11.41
CA PRO A 130 -7.70 -9.62 12.38
C PRO A 130 -9.06 -9.27 11.82
N ILE A 131 -9.84 -10.28 11.42
CA ILE A 131 -11.28 -10.15 11.37
C ILE A 131 -11.60 -10.14 12.85
N PRO A 132 -11.81 -8.97 13.47
CA PRO A 132 -12.09 -8.97 14.89
C PRO A 132 -13.45 -9.67 15.02
N THR A 133 -13.43 -10.81 15.72
CA THR A 133 -14.63 -11.54 16.15
C THR A 133 -15.55 -10.63 16.95
#